data_AF-A0A2U1MGZ8-F1
#
_entry.id   AF-A0A2U1MGZ8-F1
#
_cell.length_a   1.000
_cell.length_b   1.000
_cell.length_c   1.000
_cell.angle_alpha   90.00
_cell.angle_beta   90.00
_cell.angle_gamma   90.00
#
_symmetry.space_group_name_H-M   'P 1'
#
loop_
_entity.id
_entity.type
_entity.pdbx_description
1 polymer ?
#
loop_
_entity_poly.entity_id
_entity_poly.type
_entity_poly.pdbx_seq_one_letter_code
_entity_poly.pdbx_strand_id
1 'polypeptide(L)'
;MGFSRFLIILFTLQALLAMASAQANAQKSDLFREYIGAEFNNVKFSDVPINPNVEFHYLLSFAIDYTSSSSASPTNGKFNVFWDSDNLTPSQVSSIKSQHSNVKVGLSLGGDSVNGGSCYFSPSSVDSWVSNAVSSLTKIIQAYNLDGIDIDYEHFHADPETFSECIGKLITTLKNNGVISFASIAPFDDDDVQSHYMALWKSYGHVIDYVNFQFYAYDAGTTVSQFMNYFQTQSSNYEGGSILASFSSEGSGGLSPQNGFFTACNRLRSQGKLGGIFIWSADDSKASGFKYEKQSQALLAASR
;
A
#
# COMPACT_ATOMS: atom_id res chain seq x y z
N MET A 1 17.01 -14.23 54.04
CA MET A 1 15.62 -14.23 53.50
C MET A 1 15.22 -12.95 52.75
N GLY A 2 15.95 -11.83 52.86
CA GLY A 2 15.58 -10.58 52.17
C GLY A 2 15.93 -10.50 50.67
N PHE A 3 17.06 -11.07 50.26
CA PHE A 3 17.57 -10.96 48.87
C PHE A 3 16.68 -11.68 47.83
N SER A 4 16.16 -12.85 48.18
CA SER A 4 15.29 -13.64 47.29
C SER A 4 13.92 -12.97 47.06
N ARG A 5 13.38 -12.27 48.08
CA ARG A 5 12.13 -11.52 47.93
C ARG A 5 12.30 -10.30 47.01
N PHE A 6 13.46 -9.64 47.04
CA PHE A 6 13.75 -8.48 46.19
C PHE A 6 13.89 -8.86 44.71
N LEU A 7 14.54 -9.99 44.41
CA LEU A 7 14.65 -10.54 43.05
C LEU A 7 13.28 -10.95 42.48
N ILE A 8 12.42 -11.59 43.28
CA ILE A 8 11.07 -11.97 42.84
C ILE A 8 10.25 -10.73 42.51
N ILE A 9 10.31 -9.68 43.35
CA ILE A 9 9.60 -8.41 43.10
C ILE A 9 10.10 -7.76 41.80
N LEU A 10 11.41 -7.72 41.57
CA LEU A 10 11.99 -7.12 40.36
C LEU A 10 11.58 -7.87 39.09
N PHE A 11 11.60 -9.21 39.11
CA PHE A 11 11.12 -10.04 38.01
C PHE A 11 9.62 -9.87 37.74
N THR A 12 8.79 -9.78 38.79
CA THR A 12 7.35 -9.52 38.62
C THR A 12 7.09 -8.12 38.07
N LEU A 13 7.88 -7.12 38.45
CA LEU A 13 7.74 -5.75 37.95
C LEU A 13 8.17 -5.64 36.47
N GLN A 14 9.25 -6.33 36.08
CA GLN A 14 9.67 -6.43 34.67
C GLN A 14 8.64 -7.19 33.82
N ALA A 15 8.06 -8.28 34.34
CA ALA A 15 7.00 -9.00 33.66
C ALA A 15 5.72 -8.14 33.51
N LEU A 16 5.37 -7.35 34.52
CA LEU A 16 4.24 -6.41 34.46
C LEU A 16 4.50 -5.25 33.49
N LEU A 17 5.72 -4.72 33.41
CA LEU A 17 6.09 -3.72 32.40
C LEU A 17 6.09 -4.30 30.99
N ALA A 18 6.58 -5.53 30.80
CA ALA A 18 6.55 -6.23 29.51
C ALA A 18 5.10 -6.52 29.04
N MET A 19 4.21 -6.87 29.96
CA MET A 19 2.78 -7.02 29.67
C MET A 19 2.05 -5.69 29.46
N ALA A 20 2.49 -4.60 30.11
CA ALA A 20 1.96 -3.26 29.86
C ALA A 20 2.40 -2.70 28.49
N SER A 21 3.59 -3.06 27.99
CA SER A 21 4.04 -2.74 26.63
C SER A 21 3.43 -3.64 25.55
N ALA A 22 2.77 -4.74 25.94
CA ALA A 22 2.05 -5.64 25.03
C ALA A 22 0.56 -5.27 24.90
N GLN A 23 0.19 -4.00 25.18
CA GLN A 23 -1.00 -3.44 24.56
C GLN A 23 -0.70 -3.37 23.06
N ALA A 24 -1.16 -4.39 22.32
CA ALA A 24 -1.33 -4.28 20.88
C ALA A 24 -1.99 -2.93 20.63
N ASN A 25 -1.22 -2.00 20.06
CA ASN A 25 -1.69 -0.66 19.77
C ASN A 25 -2.94 -0.90 18.91
N ALA A 26 -4.11 -0.56 19.44
CA ALA A 26 -5.37 -0.87 18.75
C ALA A 26 -5.22 -0.29 17.35
N GLN A 27 -5.14 -1.18 16.36
CA GLN A 27 -4.69 -0.81 15.03
C GLN A 27 -5.57 0.33 14.56
N LYS A 28 -4.92 1.47 14.28
CA LYS A 28 -5.60 2.68 13.88
C LYS A 28 -6.25 2.39 12.53
N SER A 29 -7.56 2.29 12.55
CA SER A 29 -8.39 2.03 11.36
C SER A 29 -8.73 3.34 10.66
N ASP A 30 -7.91 4.39 10.81
CA ASP A 30 -8.14 5.73 10.28
C ASP A 30 -7.31 5.99 9.01
N LEU A 31 -6.64 4.96 8.46
CA LEU A 31 -5.86 5.07 7.23
C LEU A 31 -6.76 5.02 5.99
N PHE A 32 -6.67 6.06 5.18
CA PHE A 32 -7.24 6.14 3.84
C PHE A 32 -6.12 6.30 2.80
N ARG A 33 -6.18 5.54 1.70
CA ARG A 33 -5.20 5.65 0.61
C ARG A 33 -5.87 5.79 -0.74
N GLU A 34 -5.26 6.57 -1.62
CA GLU A 34 -5.80 6.86 -2.95
C GLU A 34 -4.69 6.69 -3.99
N TYR A 35 -4.85 5.74 -4.93
CA TYR A 35 -3.99 5.66 -6.11
C TYR A 35 -4.35 6.78 -7.10
N ILE A 36 -3.35 7.39 -7.73
CA ILE A 36 -3.54 8.57 -8.59
C ILE A 36 -2.45 8.68 -9.67
N GLY A 37 -2.87 9.04 -10.88
CA GLY A 37 -2.01 9.51 -11.97
C GLY A 37 -1.72 8.52 -13.10
N ALA A 38 -2.27 7.31 -13.05
CA ALA A 38 -1.98 6.27 -14.05
C ALA A 38 -2.69 6.52 -15.40
N GLU A 39 -3.88 7.12 -15.37
CA GLU A 39 -4.75 7.18 -16.55
C GLU A 39 -4.61 8.48 -17.36
N PHE A 40 -3.78 9.43 -16.90
CA PHE A 40 -3.59 10.73 -17.55
C PHE A 40 -4.91 11.52 -17.76
N ASN A 41 -5.87 11.33 -16.84
CA ASN A 41 -7.19 11.99 -16.85
C ASN A 41 -7.16 13.42 -16.28
N ASN A 42 -5.97 14.03 -16.20
CA ASN A 42 -5.72 15.36 -15.67
C ASN A 42 -6.20 15.56 -14.22
N VAL A 43 -6.26 14.49 -13.43
CA VAL A 43 -6.62 14.57 -12.01
C VAL A 43 -5.49 15.23 -11.22
N LYS A 44 -5.84 16.07 -10.24
CA LYS A 44 -4.89 16.75 -9.37
C LYS A 44 -5.12 16.35 -7.93
N PHE A 45 -4.09 16.42 -7.08
CA PHE A 45 -4.23 16.24 -5.63
C PHE A 45 -5.34 17.11 -5.01
N SER A 46 -5.53 18.33 -5.52
CA SER A 46 -6.56 19.25 -5.04
C SER A 46 -7.99 18.86 -5.40
N ASP A 47 -8.18 17.95 -6.36
CA ASP A 47 -9.50 17.49 -6.79
C ASP A 47 -10.06 16.47 -5.79
N VAL A 48 -9.19 15.65 -5.20
CA VAL A 48 -9.56 14.58 -4.28
C VAL A 48 -9.86 15.17 -2.89
N PRO A 49 -11.02 14.85 -2.29
CA PRO A 49 -11.41 15.36 -0.99
C PRO A 49 -10.54 14.77 0.12
N ILE A 50 -10.08 15.61 1.05
CA ILE A 50 -9.26 15.19 2.20
C ILE A 50 -10.00 15.52 3.50
N ASN A 51 -10.34 14.48 4.27
CA ASN A 51 -10.84 14.61 5.62
C ASN A 51 -9.66 14.78 6.59
N PRO A 52 -9.64 15.83 7.45
CA PRO A 52 -8.52 16.06 8.37
C PRO A 52 -8.41 15.02 9.51
N ASN A 53 -9.43 14.16 9.69
CA ASN A 53 -9.50 13.18 10.78
C ASN A 53 -9.09 11.76 10.36
N VAL A 54 -8.44 11.61 9.21
CA VAL A 54 -7.86 10.34 8.72
C VAL A 54 -6.36 10.52 8.48
N GLU A 55 -5.58 9.45 8.57
CA GLU A 55 -4.26 9.42 7.94
C GLU A 55 -4.46 9.21 6.44
N PHE A 56 -3.98 10.15 5.61
CA PHE A 56 -4.29 10.17 4.19
C PHE A 56 -3.02 9.92 3.37
N HIS A 57 -2.98 8.85 2.57
CA HIS A 57 -1.86 8.59 1.66
C HIS A 57 -2.29 8.69 0.20
N TYR A 58 -1.65 9.56 -0.57
CA TYR A 58 -1.66 9.41 -2.03
C TYR A 58 -0.60 8.38 -2.46
N LEU A 59 -0.89 7.61 -3.50
CA LEU A 59 0.05 6.72 -4.17
C LEU A 59 0.14 7.09 -5.65
N LEU A 60 1.26 7.69 -6.04
CA LEU A 60 1.55 8.02 -7.44
C LEU A 60 1.74 6.75 -8.26
N SER A 61 0.92 6.56 -9.29
CA SER A 61 0.89 5.34 -10.12
C SER A 61 1.34 5.68 -11.55
N PHE A 62 2.50 5.24 -12.04
CA PHE A 62 3.48 4.35 -11.41
C PHE A 62 4.92 4.85 -11.62
N ALA A 63 5.86 4.36 -10.81
CA ALA A 63 7.26 4.27 -11.21
C ALA A 63 7.55 2.87 -11.74
N ILE A 64 8.17 2.78 -12.91
CA ILE A 64 8.39 1.50 -13.59
C ILE A 64 9.86 1.39 -14.00
N ASP A 65 10.50 0.25 -13.75
CA ASP A 65 11.87 -0.03 -14.19
C ASP A 65 11.91 -0.52 -15.64
N TYR A 66 11.29 0.27 -16.51
CA TYR A 66 11.23 0.07 -17.95
C TYR A 66 11.70 1.33 -18.70
N THR A 67 12.16 1.16 -19.93
CA THR A 67 12.45 2.29 -20.82
C THR A 67 11.17 3.04 -21.19
N SER A 68 11.22 4.38 -21.24
CA SER A 68 10.07 5.24 -21.63
C SER A 68 9.88 5.38 -23.15
N SER A 69 10.69 4.69 -23.95
CA SER A 69 10.57 4.65 -25.41
C SER A 69 9.38 3.79 -25.85
N SER A 70 8.90 4.00 -27.09
CA SER A 70 7.82 3.21 -27.69
C SER A 70 8.04 1.69 -27.68
N SER A 71 9.29 1.24 -27.66
CA SER A 71 9.66 -0.15 -27.33
C SER A 71 10.12 -0.22 -25.89
N ALA A 72 9.18 -0.43 -24.96
CA ALA A 72 9.49 -0.55 -23.54
C ALA A 72 10.24 -1.86 -23.27
N SER A 73 11.27 -1.81 -22.43
CA SER A 73 12.05 -2.98 -22.02
C SER A 73 12.53 -2.84 -20.57
N PRO A 74 12.65 -3.96 -19.81
CA PRO A 74 13.15 -3.91 -18.44
C PRO A 74 14.55 -3.28 -18.35
N THR A 75 14.77 -2.46 -17.33
CA THR A 75 16.02 -1.73 -17.10
C THR A 75 16.84 -2.27 -15.93
N ASN A 76 16.46 -3.45 -15.41
CA ASN A 76 17.06 -4.09 -14.25
C ASN A 76 17.04 -3.16 -13.01
N GLY A 77 15.84 -2.70 -12.62
CA GLY A 77 15.64 -1.89 -11.41
C GLY A 77 15.93 -0.40 -11.57
N LYS A 78 16.13 0.13 -12.78
CA LYS A 78 16.28 1.59 -12.98
C LYS A 78 14.90 2.20 -13.25
N PHE A 79 14.25 2.63 -12.18
CA PHE A 79 12.91 3.19 -12.21
C PHE A 79 12.84 4.55 -12.93
N ASN A 80 11.80 4.71 -13.75
CA ASN A 80 11.39 5.97 -14.39
C ASN A 80 9.95 6.32 -13.98
N VAL A 81 9.57 7.58 -14.16
CA VAL A 81 8.24 8.11 -13.84
C VAL A 81 7.28 7.85 -15.00
N PHE A 82 6.13 7.23 -14.71
CA PHE A 82 5.06 6.93 -15.69
C PHE A 82 3.67 7.45 -15.28
N TRP A 83 3.55 8.15 -14.13
CA TRP A 83 2.32 8.90 -13.83
C TRP A 83 2.26 10.22 -14.60
N ASP A 84 1.09 10.86 -14.60
CA ASP A 84 0.85 12.21 -15.11
C ASP A 84 1.68 13.29 -14.38
N SER A 85 2.97 13.39 -14.72
CA SER A 85 3.91 14.30 -14.09
C SER A 85 3.66 15.76 -14.42
N ASP A 86 2.82 16.04 -15.42
CA ASP A 86 2.41 17.40 -15.77
C ASP A 86 1.38 17.94 -14.78
N ASN A 87 0.51 17.07 -14.26
CA ASN A 87 -0.50 17.42 -13.26
C ASN A 87 -0.13 17.03 -11.82
N LEU A 88 0.87 16.16 -11.62
CA LEU A 88 1.32 15.66 -10.31
C LEU A 88 2.82 15.93 -10.10
N THR A 89 3.20 17.20 -10.21
CA THR A 89 4.59 17.68 -10.11
C THR A 89 5.14 17.69 -8.66
N PRO A 90 6.47 17.77 -8.46
CA PRO A 90 7.07 17.93 -7.13
C PRO A 90 6.53 19.11 -6.32
N SER A 91 6.22 20.24 -6.97
CA SER A 91 5.70 21.42 -6.30
C SER A 91 4.26 21.20 -5.83
N GLN A 92 3.46 20.42 -6.56
CA GLN A 92 2.11 20.04 -6.15
C GLN A 92 2.12 19.04 -5.00
N VAL A 93 3.05 18.08 -4.98
CA VAL A 93 3.28 17.21 -3.81
C VAL A 93 3.62 18.03 -2.57
N SER A 94 4.56 18.98 -2.71
CA SER A 94 4.94 19.86 -1.59
C SER A 94 3.78 20.74 -1.14
N SER A 95 3.01 21.28 -2.09
CA SER A 95 1.84 22.13 -1.82
C SER A 95 0.76 21.37 -1.03
N ILE A 96 0.35 20.18 -1.48
CA ILE A 96 -0.72 19.44 -0.81
C ILE A 96 -0.32 19.03 0.62
N LYS A 97 0.93 18.59 0.83
CA LYS A 97 1.46 18.26 2.16
C LYS A 97 1.52 19.49 3.08
N SER A 98 1.82 20.67 2.54
CA SER A 98 1.82 21.92 3.32
C SER A 98 0.42 22.38 3.74
N GLN A 99 -0.59 22.08 2.92
CA GLN A 99 -1.99 22.42 3.18
C GLN A 99 -2.67 21.41 4.12
N HIS A 100 -2.20 20.16 4.13
CA HIS A 100 -2.79 19.07 4.90
C HIS A 100 -1.72 18.28 5.65
N SER A 101 -1.57 18.55 6.95
CA SER A 101 -0.55 17.90 7.80
C SER A 101 -0.77 16.40 8.01
N ASN A 102 -1.98 15.89 7.70
CA ASN A 102 -2.33 14.48 7.75
C ASN A 102 -2.06 13.73 6.43
N VAL A 103 -1.52 14.41 5.41
CA VAL A 103 -1.21 13.82 4.09
C VAL A 103 0.24 13.36 4.00
N LYS A 104 0.42 12.12 3.53
CA LYS A 104 1.68 11.62 2.97
C LYS A 104 1.47 11.28 1.49
N VAL A 105 2.55 11.30 0.72
CA VAL A 105 2.55 10.94 -0.70
C VAL A 105 3.63 9.91 -0.95
N GLY A 106 3.24 8.70 -1.34
CA GLY A 106 4.14 7.65 -1.81
C GLY A 106 4.04 7.46 -3.32
N LEU A 107 4.78 6.47 -3.82
CA LEU A 107 4.70 6.03 -5.21
C LEU A 107 4.55 4.51 -5.30
N SER A 108 3.77 4.02 -6.26
CA SER A 108 3.62 2.59 -6.53
C SER A 108 4.60 2.13 -7.62
N LEU A 109 5.18 0.95 -7.42
CA LEU A 109 6.17 0.32 -8.30
C LEU A 109 5.51 -0.77 -9.14
N GLY A 110 5.72 -0.73 -10.46
CA GLY A 110 5.20 -1.76 -11.38
C GLY A 110 3.89 -1.33 -12.04
N GLY A 111 2.80 -1.99 -11.68
CA GLY A 111 1.50 -1.99 -12.36
C GLY A 111 1.35 -3.14 -13.35
N ASP A 112 0.16 -3.29 -13.92
CA ASP A 112 -0.17 -4.31 -14.91
C ASP A 112 0.64 -4.16 -16.22
N SER A 113 0.68 -2.95 -16.79
CA SER A 113 1.21 -2.74 -18.14
C SER A 113 2.09 -1.51 -18.32
N VAL A 114 2.92 -1.55 -19.36
CA VAL A 114 3.78 -0.46 -19.82
C VAL A 114 3.79 -0.44 -21.35
N ASN A 115 3.39 0.69 -21.94
CA ASN A 115 3.28 0.88 -23.40
C ASN A 115 2.49 -0.23 -24.13
N GLY A 116 1.43 -0.75 -23.50
CA GLY A 116 0.52 -1.75 -24.07
C GLY A 116 1.00 -3.22 -23.97
N GLY A 117 2.11 -3.49 -23.29
CA GLY A 117 2.54 -4.84 -22.92
C GLY A 117 2.66 -4.99 -21.40
N SER A 118 2.72 -6.23 -20.90
CA SER A 118 2.82 -6.51 -19.47
C SER A 118 4.13 -5.96 -18.87
N CYS A 119 4.02 -5.38 -17.67
CA CYS A 119 5.14 -4.91 -16.88
C CYS A 119 5.70 -6.07 -16.01
N TYR A 120 6.60 -6.85 -16.58
CA TYR A 120 7.24 -7.97 -15.89
C TYR A 120 8.32 -7.52 -14.90
N PHE A 121 8.25 -8.04 -13.69
CA PHE A 121 9.38 -8.05 -12.75
C PHE A 121 10.51 -8.93 -13.30
N SER A 122 11.61 -8.32 -13.75
CA SER A 122 12.65 -9.00 -14.54
C SER A 122 14.09 -8.61 -14.14
N PRO A 123 14.54 -8.94 -12.92
CA PRO A 123 15.89 -8.65 -12.45
C PRO A 123 16.95 -9.47 -13.21
N SER A 124 18.12 -8.87 -13.46
CA SER A 124 19.29 -9.60 -13.98
C SER A 124 20.03 -10.37 -12.89
N SER A 125 20.07 -9.81 -11.69
CA SER A 125 20.48 -10.46 -10.44
C SER A 125 19.93 -9.64 -9.27
N VAL A 126 19.78 -10.27 -8.09
CA VAL A 126 19.30 -9.58 -6.88
C VAL A 126 20.13 -8.33 -6.60
N ASP A 127 21.46 -8.46 -6.51
CA ASP A 127 22.32 -7.35 -6.12
C ASP A 127 22.31 -6.20 -7.14
N SER A 128 22.32 -6.51 -8.44
CA SER A 128 22.32 -5.47 -9.47
C SER A 128 20.98 -4.74 -9.57
N TRP A 129 19.87 -5.47 -9.47
CA TRP A 129 18.53 -4.90 -9.44
C TRP A 129 18.34 -4.01 -8.21
N VAL A 130 18.67 -4.51 -7.02
CA VAL A 130 18.54 -3.76 -5.75
C VAL A 130 19.40 -2.50 -5.78
N SER A 131 20.65 -2.59 -6.24
CA SER A 131 21.54 -1.42 -6.33
C SER A 131 20.96 -0.35 -7.26
N ASN A 132 20.42 -0.76 -8.42
CA ASN A 132 19.78 0.17 -9.35
C ASN A 132 18.51 0.78 -8.74
N ALA A 133 17.65 -0.05 -8.15
CA ALA A 133 16.37 0.33 -7.57
C ALA A 133 16.55 1.33 -6.44
N VAL A 134 17.42 1.04 -5.47
CA VAL A 134 17.75 1.95 -4.37
C VAL A 134 18.24 3.29 -4.91
N SER A 135 19.16 3.29 -5.88
CA SER A 135 19.72 4.51 -6.46
C SER A 135 18.68 5.34 -7.22
N SER A 136 17.89 4.75 -8.12
CA SER A 136 16.90 5.49 -8.91
C SER A 136 15.73 5.96 -8.07
N LEU A 137 15.20 5.11 -7.19
CA LEU A 137 14.07 5.46 -6.33
C LEU A 137 14.45 6.53 -5.32
N THR A 138 15.65 6.48 -4.72
CA THR A 138 16.11 7.56 -3.83
C THR A 138 16.09 8.92 -4.54
N LYS A 139 16.52 8.98 -5.82
CA LYS A 139 16.47 10.22 -6.60
C LYS A 139 15.05 10.70 -6.84
N ILE A 140 14.13 9.80 -7.23
CA ILE A 140 12.72 10.15 -7.47
C ILE A 140 12.06 10.63 -6.17
N ILE A 141 12.23 9.87 -5.08
CA ILE A 141 11.65 10.16 -3.77
C ILE A 141 12.12 11.52 -3.25
N GLN A 142 13.42 11.82 -3.34
CA GLN A 142 13.97 13.11 -2.93
C GLN A 142 13.50 14.25 -3.84
N ALA A 143 13.43 14.04 -5.15
CA ALA A 143 13.00 15.06 -6.10
C ALA A 143 11.53 15.46 -5.90
N TYR A 144 10.66 14.49 -5.56
CA TYR A 144 9.22 14.71 -5.36
C TYR A 144 8.84 14.94 -3.89
N ASN A 145 9.78 14.81 -2.94
CA ASN A 145 9.51 14.89 -1.50
C ASN A 145 8.48 13.83 -1.03
N LEU A 146 8.68 12.59 -1.48
CA LEU A 146 7.80 11.44 -1.20
C LEU A 146 8.14 10.77 0.13
N ASP A 147 7.16 10.09 0.71
CA ASP A 147 7.20 9.54 2.07
C ASP A 147 7.31 8.02 2.11
N GLY A 148 7.06 7.32 1.00
CA GLY A 148 6.97 5.87 0.98
C GLY A 148 6.86 5.25 -0.41
N ILE A 149 6.90 3.93 -0.44
CA ILE A 149 6.73 3.13 -1.65
C ILE A 149 5.63 2.09 -1.47
N ASP A 150 5.03 1.68 -2.58
CA ASP A 150 4.09 0.58 -2.69
C ASP A 150 4.58 -0.39 -3.77
N ILE A 151 4.45 -1.70 -3.56
CA ILE A 151 4.91 -2.74 -4.49
C ILE A 151 3.70 -3.35 -5.17
N ASP A 152 3.61 -3.20 -6.49
CA ASP A 152 2.43 -3.54 -7.28
C ASP A 152 2.81 -4.16 -8.64
N TYR A 153 3.82 -5.04 -8.64
CA TYR A 153 4.08 -5.89 -9.80
C TYR A 153 3.03 -7.00 -9.89
N GLU A 154 2.51 -7.23 -11.10
CA GLU A 154 1.47 -8.24 -11.37
C GLU A 154 1.93 -9.34 -12.33
N HIS A 155 3.11 -9.18 -12.94
CA HIS A 155 3.69 -10.13 -13.89
C HIS A 155 5.14 -10.44 -13.51
N PHE A 156 5.55 -11.72 -13.59
CA PHE A 156 6.85 -12.15 -13.07
C PHE A 156 7.64 -12.97 -14.09
N HIS A 157 8.92 -12.63 -14.28
CA HIS A 157 9.90 -13.51 -14.90
C HIS A 157 10.83 -14.16 -13.88
N ALA A 158 10.88 -13.62 -12.65
CA ALA A 158 11.63 -14.19 -11.54
C ALA A 158 10.74 -15.15 -10.74
N ASP A 159 11.36 -16.02 -9.95
CA ASP A 159 10.64 -16.85 -8.97
C ASP A 159 10.27 -16.06 -7.70
N PRO A 160 9.34 -16.61 -6.87
CA PRO A 160 8.93 -15.98 -5.61
C PRO A 160 10.09 -15.63 -4.67
N GLU A 161 11.11 -16.48 -4.58
CA GLU A 161 12.28 -16.24 -3.72
C GLU A 161 13.11 -15.04 -4.20
N THR A 162 13.40 -14.95 -5.50
CA THR A 162 14.16 -13.85 -6.10
C THR A 162 13.38 -12.54 -6.00
N PHE A 163 12.07 -12.56 -6.27
CA PHE A 163 11.21 -11.39 -6.06
C PHE A 163 11.24 -10.94 -4.59
N SER A 164 11.06 -11.87 -3.66
CA SER A 164 11.07 -11.60 -2.23
C SER A 164 12.40 -10.99 -1.78
N GLU A 165 13.52 -11.52 -2.25
CA GLU A 165 14.85 -11.02 -1.87
C GLU A 165 15.12 -9.62 -2.44
N CYS A 166 14.78 -9.38 -3.70
CA CYS A 166 14.91 -8.07 -4.34
C CYS A 166 14.09 -7.00 -3.61
N ILE A 167 12.79 -7.23 -3.45
CA ILE A 167 11.87 -6.27 -2.85
C ILE A 167 12.16 -6.08 -1.36
N GLY A 168 12.43 -7.18 -0.64
CA GLY A 168 12.77 -7.15 0.78
C GLY A 168 14.03 -6.33 1.06
N LYS A 169 15.11 -6.55 0.30
CA LYS A 169 16.35 -5.77 0.41
C LYS A 169 16.14 -4.31 0.01
N LEU A 170 15.34 -4.03 -1.01
CA LEU A 170 15.00 -2.66 -1.41
C LEU A 170 14.31 -1.90 -0.27
N ILE A 171 13.20 -2.43 0.27
CA ILE A 171 12.43 -1.79 1.33
C ILE A 171 13.32 -1.58 2.58
N THR A 172 14.03 -2.63 2.99
CA THR A 172 14.94 -2.59 4.14
C THR A 172 16.00 -1.49 3.97
N THR A 173 16.61 -1.39 2.80
CA THR A 173 17.66 -0.40 2.53
C THR A 173 17.09 1.02 2.53
N LEU A 174 15.95 1.26 1.88
CA LEU A 174 15.32 2.59 1.87
C LEU A 174 14.89 3.05 3.27
N LYS A 175 14.34 2.15 4.09
CA LYS A 175 13.98 2.45 5.49
C LYS A 175 15.24 2.74 6.33
N ASN A 176 16.26 1.88 6.26
CA ASN A 176 17.51 2.07 7.01
C ASN A 176 18.25 3.36 6.64
N ASN A 177 18.15 3.79 5.39
CA ASN A 177 18.72 5.05 4.92
C ASN A 177 17.85 6.28 5.26
N GLY A 178 16.68 6.09 5.87
CA GLY A 178 15.74 7.17 6.18
C GLY A 178 15.12 7.83 4.94
N VAL A 179 15.12 7.14 3.79
CA VAL A 179 14.57 7.66 2.53
C VAL A 179 13.05 7.54 2.51
N ILE A 180 12.49 6.51 3.14
CA ILE A 180 11.05 6.29 3.25
C ILE A 180 10.64 6.09 4.72
N SER A 181 9.40 6.48 5.01
CA SER A 181 8.75 6.29 6.31
C SER A 181 7.75 5.13 6.31
N PHE A 182 7.23 4.74 5.15
CA PHE A 182 6.34 3.58 5.01
C PHE A 182 6.63 2.76 3.73
N ALA A 183 6.22 1.50 3.76
CA ALA A 183 6.18 0.60 2.63
C ALA A 183 4.89 -0.23 2.64
N SER A 184 4.35 -0.55 1.47
CA SER A 184 3.22 -1.45 1.32
C SER A 184 3.34 -2.38 0.12
N ILE A 185 2.49 -3.40 0.08
CA ILE A 185 2.37 -4.34 -1.04
C ILE A 185 0.92 -4.37 -1.52
N ALA A 186 0.68 -4.60 -2.81
CA ALA A 186 -0.65 -4.58 -3.43
C ALA A 186 -1.02 -5.92 -4.13
N PRO A 187 -1.05 -7.06 -3.41
CA PRO A 187 -1.40 -8.36 -3.98
C PRO A 187 -2.90 -8.49 -4.31
N PHE A 188 -3.24 -9.48 -5.14
CA PHE A 188 -4.62 -9.89 -5.40
C PHE A 188 -4.76 -11.41 -5.53
N ASP A 189 -5.99 -11.90 -5.69
CA ASP A 189 -6.32 -13.34 -5.70
C ASP A 189 -6.02 -14.01 -7.05
N ASP A 190 -4.73 -14.02 -7.41
CA ASP A 190 -4.17 -14.79 -8.53
C ASP A 190 -3.07 -15.71 -8.02
N ASP A 191 -2.92 -16.89 -8.60
CA ASP A 191 -1.99 -17.92 -8.10
C ASP A 191 -0.53 -17.45 -8.18
N ASP A 192 -0.13 -16.81 -9.28
CA ASP A 192 1.25 -16.37 -9.48
C ASP A 192 1.54 -15.17 -8.58
N VAL A 193 0.66 -14.17 -8.57
CA VAL A 193 0.75 -13.00 -7.70
C VAL A 193 0.77 -13.41 -6.22
N GLN A 194 -0.15 -14.25 -5.75
CA GLN A 194 -0.17 -14.67 -4.35
C GLN A 194 1.10 -15.41 -3.97
N SER A 195 1.61 -16.30 -4.81
CA SER A 195 2.83 -17.05 -4.49
C SER A 195 4.02 -16.11 -4.23
N HIS A 196 4.17 -15.06 -5.04
CA HIS A 196 5.22 -14.05 -4.92
C HIS A 196 5.05 -13.16 -3.67
N TYR A 197 3.87 -12.58 -3.46
CA TYR A 197 3.65 -11.67 -2.34
C TYR A 197 3.57 -12.37 -0.98
N MET A 198 3.07 -13.61 -0.92
CA MET A 198 3.11 -14.39 0.32
C MET A 198 4.53 -14.82 0.68
N ALA A 199 5.37 -15.16 -0.31
CA ALA A 199 6.79 -15.41 -0.07
C ALA A 199 7.51 -14.16 0.46
N LEU A 200 7.20 -12.99 -0.11
CA LEU A 200 7.71 -11.70 0.34
C LEU A 200 7.28 -11.40 1.77
N TRP A 201 5.98 -11.54 2.06
CA TRP A 201 5.44 -11.29 3.40
C TRP A 201 6.07 -12.20 4.45
N LYS A 202 6.18 -13.50 4.16
CA LYS A 202 6.80 -14.47 5.08
C LYS A 202 8.24 -14.12 5.43
N SER A 203 9.00 -13.57 4.48
CA SER A 203 10.42 -13.29 4.64
C SER A 203 10.70 -11.88 5.16
N TYR A 204 9.89 -10.89 4.74
CA TYR A 204 10.13 -9.46 4.95
C TYR A 204 8.92 -8.67 5.46
N GLY A 205 7.84 -9.33 5.90
CA GLY A 205 6.64 -8.66 6.43
C GLY A 205 6.93 -7.69 7.59
N HIS A 206 8.01 -7.92 8.34
CA HIS A 206 8.44 -7.03 9.43
C HIS A 206 8.94 -5.64 8.98
N VAL A 207 9.26 -5.44 7.69
CA VAL A 207 9.59 -4.12 7.12
C VAL A 207 8.46 -3.53 6.26
N ILE A 208 7.32 -4.22 6.14
CA ILE A 208 6.16 -3.80 5.34
C ILE A 208 5.05 -3.37 6.30
N ASP A 209 4.51 -2.16 6.12
CA ASP A 209 3.56 -1.57 7.06
C ASP A 209 2.11 -1.91 6.71
N TYR A 210 1.79 -1.99 5.40
CA TYR A 210 0.42 -2.16 4.93
C TYR A 210 0.30 -3.16 3.79
N VAL A 211 -0.83 -3.86 3.74
CA VAL A 211 -1.23 -4.75 2.64
C VAL A 211 -2.45 -4.14 1.96
N ASN A 212 -2.23 -3.56 0.79
CA ASN A 212 -3.24 -3.04 -0.11
C ASN A 212 -3.83 -4.18 -0.95
N PHE A 213 -4.44 -5.18 -0.30
CA PHE A 213 -5.02 -6.30 -1.04
C PHE A 213 -6.12 -5.81 -1.99
N GLN A 214 -6.02 -6.15 -3.27
CA GLN A 214 -6.92 -5.65 -4.31
C GLN A 214 -8.23 -6.45 -4.33
N PHE A 215 -9.15 -6.17 -3.41
CA PHE A 215 -10.43 -6.87 -3.32
C PHE A 215 -11.36 -6.64 -4.52
N TYR A 216 -11.06 -5.65 -5.36
CA TYR A 216 -11.76 -5.44 -6.63
C TYR A 216 -11.37 -6.43 -7.73
N ALA A 217 -10.30 -7.21 -7.55
CA ALA A 217 -9.94 -8.30 -8.46
C ALA A 217 -10.84 -9.55 -8.31
N TYR A 218 -11.61 -9.65 -7.22
CA TYR A 218 -12.64 -10.68 -7.09
C TYR A 218 -13.78 -10.46 -8.08
N ASP A 219 -14.55 -11.50 -8.38
CA ASP A 219 -15.68 -11.42 -9.31
C ASP A 219 -16.67 -10.31 -8.97
N ALA A 220 -17.12 -9.60 -10.01
CA ALA A 220 -18.21 -8.65 -9.93
C ALA A 220 -19.47 -9.31 -9.35
N GLY A 221 -20.19 -8.57 -8.50
CA GLY A 221 -21.37 -9.11 -7.79
C GLY A 221 -21.03 -9.89 -6.52
N THR A 222 -19.76 -9.86 -6.08
CA THR A 222 -19.37 -10.33 -4.74
C THR A 222 -20.31 -9.77 -3.67
N THR A 223 -20.87 -10.66 -2.85
CA THR A 223 -21.76 -10.30 -1.75
C THR A 223 -20.99 -9.90 -0.49
N VAL A 224 -21.65 -9.23 0.46
CA VAL A 224 -21.07 -8.92 1.78
C VAL A 224 -20.50 -10.17 2.46
N SER A 225 -21.20 -11.31 2.41
CA SER A 225 -20.73 -12.54 3.05
C SER A 225 -19.49 -13.11 2.37
N GLN A 226 -19.43 -13.11 1.03
CA GLN A 226 -18.25 -13.53 0.29
C GLN A 226 -17.06 -12.62 0.59
N PHE A 227 -17.24 -11.29 0.54
CA PHE A 227 -16.19 -10.34 0.87
C PHE A 227 -15.63 -10.56 2.28
N MET A 228 -16.48 -10.80 3.29
CA MET A 228 -16.01 -11.08 4.65
C MET A 228 -15.19 -12.37 4.74
N ASN A 229 -15.54 -13.40 3.96
CA ASN A 229 -14.77 -14.63 3.87
C ASN A 229 -13.43 -14.39 3.17
N TYR A 230 -13.42 -13.70 2.03
CA TYR A 230 -12.20 -13.33 1.32
C TYR A 230 -11.28 -12.49 2.21
N PHE A 231 -11.81 -11.49 2.90
CA PHE A 231 -11.03 -10.67 3.82
C PHE A 231 -10.38 -11.52 4.93
N GLN A 232 -11.11 -12.50 5.47
CA GLN A 232 -10.58 -13.41 6.48
C GLN A 232 -9.49 -14.35 5.91
N THR A 233 -9.69 -14.87 4.69
CA THR A 233 -8.66 -15.66 3.98
C THR A 233 -7.39 -14.83 3.81
N GLN A 234 -7.50 -13.62 3.25
CA GLN A 234 -6.35 -12.78 3.00
C GLN A 234 -5.68 -12.32 4.29
N SER A 235 -6.45 -12.03 5.35
CA SER A 235 -5.90 -11.74 6.67
C SER A 235 -5.06 -12.89 7.24
N SER A 236 -5.36 -14.12 6.82
CA SER A 236 -4.60 -15.32 7.22
C SER A 236 -3.34 -15.48 6.36
N ASN A 237 -3.40 -15.16 5.06
CA ASN A 237 -2.25 -15.16 4.16
C ASN A 237 -1.18 -14.13 4.56
N TYR A 238 -1.61 -12.98 5.10
CA TYR A 238 -0.74 -11.91 5.59
C TYR A 238 -0.85 -11.75 7.11
N GLU A 239 -0.76 -12.86 7.84
CA GLU A 239 -0.92 -12.88 9.31
C GLU A 239 -0.03 -11.83 10.00
N GLY A 240 -0.63 -11.11 10.95
CA GLY A 240 0.01 -10.01 11.68
C GLY A 240 0.08 -8.67 10.91
N GLY A 241 -0.34 -8.65 9.64
CA GLY A 241 -0.30 -7.47 8.78
C GLY A 241 -1.51 -6.56 8.90
N SER A 242 -1.34 -5.34 8.39
CA SER A 242 -2.44 -4.38 8.23
C SER A 242 -3.11 -4.50 6.88
N ILE A 243 -4.16 -5.32 6.80
CA ILE A 243 -4.96 -5.44 5.58
C ILE A 243 -5.98 -4.30 5.48
N LEU A 244 -5.98 -3.64 4.33
CA LEU A 244 -6.94 -2.60 3.98
C LEU A 244 -8.06 -3.18 3.12
N ALA A 245 -9.29 -2.73 3.36
CA ALA A 245 -10.40 -3.00 2.44
C ALA A 245 -10.28 -2.12 1.19
N SER A 246 -10.77 -2.59 0.04
CA SER A 246 -10.63 -1.82 -1.20
C SER A 246 -11.72 -2.08 -2.22
N PHE A 247 -11.85 -1.15 -3.14
CA PHE A 247 -12.67 -1.26 -4.34
C PHE A 247 -12.05 -0.43 -5.47
N SER A 248 -12.42 -0.76 -6.71
CA SER A 248 -12.12 0.07 -7.86
C SER A 248 -13.30 1.01 -8.17
N SER A 249 -13.03 2.27 -8.46
CA SER A 249 -14.02 3.29 -8.82
C SER A 249 -14.51 3.17 -10.25
N GLU A 250 -13.77 2.48 -11.13
CA GLU A 250 -14.21 2.16 -12.50
C GLU A 250 -15.32 1.09 -12.51
N GLY A 251 -15.41 0.28 -11.44
CA GLY A 251 -16.37 -0.81 -11.30
C GLY A 251 -15.94 -2.15 -11.92
N SER A 252 -14.64 -2.46 -11.93
CA SER A 252 -14.07 -3.68 -12.54
C SER A 252 -14.43 -5.00 -11.84
N GLY A 253 -14.75 -4.96 -10.54
CA GLY A 253 -15.09 -6.18 -9.80
C GLY A 253 -15.35 -5.98 -8.31
N GLY A 254 -15.35 -7.09 -7.59
CA GLY A 254 -15.47 -7.15 -6.13
C GLY A 254 -16.81 -6.70 -5.57
N LEU A 255 -16.79 -6.38 -4.27
CA LEU A 255 -17.96 -5.87 -3.55
C LEU A 255 -18.07 -4.36 -3.78
N SER A 256 -19.02 -3.94 -4.60
CA SER A 256 -19.14 -2.53 -4.98
C SER A 256 -19.59 -1.61 -3.81
N PRO A 257 -19.24 -0.31 -3.84
CA PRO A 257 -19.68 0.67 -2.87
C PRO A 257 -21.20 0.73 -2.67
N GLN A 258 -21.97 0.56 -3.74
CA GLN A 258 -23.44 0.62 -3.73
C GLN A 258 -24.08 -0.66 -3.19
N ASN A 259 -23.36 -1.79 -3.24
CA ASN A 259 -23.89 -3.12 -2.97
C ASN A 259 -23.36 -3.73 -1.67
N GLY A 260 -22.88 -2.90 -0.73
CA GLY A 260 -22.62 -3.32 0.65
C GLY A 260 -21.17 -3.24 1.10
N PHE A 261 -20.26 -2.66 0.31
CA PHE A 261 -18.87 -2.41 0.73
C PHE A 261 -18.79 -1.72 2.10
N PHE A 262 -19.52 -0.62 2.30
CA PHE A 262 -19.53 0.10 3.59
C PHE A 262 -20.18 -0.71 4.72
N THR A 263 -21.10 -1.62 4.41
CA THR A 263 -21.64 -2.57 5.39
C THR A 263 -20.57 -3.54 5.85
N ALA A 264 -19.79 -4.09 4.92
CA ALA A 264 -18.65 -4.96 5.23
C ALA A 264 -17.57 -4.21 6.04
N CYS A 265 -17.19 -3.01 5.61
CA CYS A 265 -16.22 -2.16 6.32
C CYS A 265 -16.68 -1.85 7.76
N ASN A 266 -17.95 -1.52 7.97
CA ASN A 266 -18.47 -1.29 9.33
C ASN A 266 -18.41 -2.56 10.20
N ARG A 267 -18.65 -3.76 9.63
CA ARG A 267 -18.49 -5.04 10.34
C ARG A 267 -17.03 -5.31 10.70
N LEU A 268 -16.10 -5.09 9.76
CA LEU A 268 -14.67 -5.23 10.03
C LEU A 268 -14.20 -4.24 11.10
N ARG A 269 -14.67 -2.98 11.02
CA ARG A 269 -14.35 -1.93 11.98
C ARG A 269 -14.85 -2.27 13.37
N SER A 270 -16.09 -2.76 13.52
CA SER A 270 -16.63 -3.16 14.83
C SER A 270 -15.93 -4.39 15.43
N GLN A 271 -15.31 -5.22 14.60
CA GLN A 271 -14.47 -6.34 15.02
C GLN A 271 -13.02 -5.94 15.28
N GLY A 272 -12.64 -4.68 15.07
CA GLY A 272 -11.25 -4.22 15.18
C GLY A 272 -10.32 -4.80 14.11
N LYS A 273 -10.87 -5.29 12.98
CA LYS A 273 -10.12 -5.96 11.90
C LYS A 273 -9.84 -5.06 10.69
N LEU A 274 -10.46 -3.88 10.61
CA LEU A 274 -10.27 -2.97 9.48
C LEU A 274 -8.95 -2.20 9.64
N GLY A 275 -7.93 -2.51 8.82
CA GLY A 275 -6.66 -1.78 8.80
C GLY A 275 -6.74 -0.40 8.12
N GLY A 276 -7.76 -0.18 7.29
CA GLY A 276 -7.99 1.05 6.55
C GLY A 276 -8.79 0.78 5.28
N ILE A 277 -8.93 1.79 4.42
CA ILE A 277 -9.52 1.66 3.08
C ILE A 277 -8.57 2.25 2.04
N PHE A 278 -8.44 1.61 0.88
CA PHE A 278 -7.86 2.26 -0.30
C PHE A 278 -8.77 2.15 -1.52
N ILE A 279 -8.57 3.06 -2.49
CA ILE A 279 -9.34 3.12 -3.73
C ILE A 279 -8.40 3.18 -4.94
N TRP A 280 -8.75 2.40 -5.96
CA TRP A 280 -8.19 2.46 -7.31
C TRP A 280 -9.26 3.02 -8.26
N SER A 281 -9.21 4.25 -8.75
CA SER A 281 -8.23 5.31 -8.53
C SER A 281 -8.90 6.69 -8.62
N ALA A 282 -8.19 7.73 -8.18
CA ALA A 282 -8.67 9.11 -8.27
C ALA A 282 -9.00 9.52 -9.71
N ASP A 283 -8.28 8.99 -10.69
CA ASP A 283 -8.44 9.29 -12.11
C ASP A 283 -9.86 8.97 -12.59
N ASP A 284 -10.39 7.80 -12.24
CA ASP A 284 -11.75 7.38 -12.59
C ASP A 284 -12.79 8.07 -11.71
N SER A 285 -12.47 8.21 -10.41
CA SER A 285 -13.35 8.85 -9.44
C SER A 285 -13.66 10.31 -9.74
N LYS A 286 -12.78 11.00 -10.49
CA LYS A 286 -12.98 12.38 -10.93
C LYS A 286 -14.30 12.58 -11.67
N ALA A 287 -14.70 11.65 -12.53
CA ALA A 287 -15.96 11.71 -13.28
C ALA A 287 -17.21 11.61 -12.38
N SER A 288 -17.07 10.99 -11.21
CA SER A 288 -18.15 10.79 -10.24
C SER A 288 -18.15 11.78 -9.07
N GLY A 289 -17.24 12.77 -9.08
CA GLY A 289 -17.16 13.83 -8.06
C GLY A 289 -16.66 13.34 -6.69
N PHE A 290 -15.88 12.25 -6.70
CA PHE A 290 -15.25 11.63 -5.53
C PHE A 290 -16.23 11.26 -4.42
N LYS A 291 -17.37 10.66 -4.80
CA LYS A 291 -18.43 10.30 -3.85
C LYS A 291 -17.97 9.25 -2.85
N TYR A 292 -17.23 8.24 -3.31
CA TYR A 292 -16.90 7.07 -2.49
C TYR A 292 -15.66 7.28 -1.62
N GLU A 293 -14.79 8.18 -2.01
CA GLU A 293 -13.66 8.71 -1.23
C GLU A 293 -14.21 9.42 0.01
N LYS A 294 -15.18 10.33 -0.17
CA LYS A 294 -15.87 11.03 0.95
C LYS A 294 -16.53 10.05 1.91
N GLN A 295 -17.22 9.03 1.38
CA GLN A 295 -17.89 8.03 2.20
C GLN A 295 -16.89 7.15 2.97
N SER A 296 -15.81 6.73 2.31
CA SER A 296 -14.75 5.92 2.93
C SER A 296 -14.07 6.70 4.06
N GLN A 297 -13.67 7.94 3.80
CA GLN A 297 -13.03 8.79 4.81
C GLN A 297 -13.98 9.14 5.96
N ALA A 298 -15.26 9.38 5.70
CA ALA A 298 -16.25 9.61 6.74
C ALA A 298 -16.47 8.37 7.63
N LEU A 299 -16.43 7.17 7.04
CA LEU A 299 -16.45 5.92 7.80
C LEU A 299 -15.21 5.82 8.68
N LEU A 300 -14.02 6.05 8.14
CA LEU A 300 -12.76 5.92 8.89
C LEU A 300 -12.64 6.96 10.02
N ALA A 301 -13.11 8.19 9.78
CA ALA A 301 -13.08 9.30 10.75
C ALA A 301 -14.13 9.20 11.86
N ALA A 302 -15.13 8.32 11.73
CA ALA A 302 -16.18 8.21 12.74
C ALA A 302 -15.61 7.65 14.06
N SER A 303 -15.93 8.30 15.17
CA SER A 303 -15.56 7.85 16.52
C SER A 303 -15.97 6.39 16.74
N ARG A 304 -15.08 5.61 17.38
CA ARG A 304 -15.38 4.25 17.83
C ARG A 304 -16.39 4.24 18.98
#